data_AF-A0A821UA94-F1
#
_entry.id   AF-A0A821UA94-F1
#
_cell.length_a   1.000
_cell.length_b   1.000
_cell.length_c   1.000
_cell.angle_alpha   90.00
_cell.angle_beta   90.00
_cell.angle_gamma   90.00
#
_symmetry.space_group_name_H-M   'P 1'
#
loop_
_entity.id
_entity.type
_entity.pdbx_description
1 polymer ?
#
loop_
_entity_poly.entity_id
_entity_poly.type
_entity_poly.pdbx_seq_one_letter_code
_entity_poly.pdbx_strand_id
1 'polypeptide(L)'
;HIQARMKVFNHPPGFLPHSDSSAALQPDRIDEIKKEIEYGLRRGAMAVGFGIHYVPGATRWEIVECFRLAKKYDVCCHVHMRHF
;
A
#
# COMPACT_ATOMS: atom_id res chain seq x y z
N HIS A 1 3.55 -0.96 0.97
CA HIS A 1 2.22 -0.48 0.56
C HIS A 1 2.20 0.07 -0.87
N ILE A 2 2.93 1.15 -1.19
CA ILE A 2 2.90 1.81 -2.53
C ILE A 2 2.99 0.82 -3.70
N GLN A 3 4.06 0.01 -3.75
CA GLN A 3 4.31 -0.93 -4.85
C GLN A 3 3.25 -2.04 -4.96
N ALA A 4 2.77 -2.55 -3.82
CA ALA A 4 1.70 -3.54 -3.78
C ALA A 4 0.41 -2.96 -4.37
N ARG A 5 0.06 -1.73 -3.99
CA ARG A 5 -1.12 -1.04 -4.54
C ARG A 5 -0.95 -0.75 -6.03
N MET A 6 0.19 -0.23 -6.46
CA MET A 6 0.48 0.00 -7.89
C MET A 6 0.28 -1.28 -8.71
N LYS A 7 0.76 -2.43 -8.21
CA LYS A 7 0.57 -3.71 -8.88
C LYS A 7 -0.92 -4.11 -8.98
N VAL A 8 -1.69 -3.98 -7.90
CA VAL A 8 -3.13 -4.32 -7.89
C VAL A 8 -3.92 -3.48 -8.90
N PHE A 9 -3.62 -2.19 -9.00
CA PHE A 9 -4.29 -1.27 -9.94
C PHE A 9 -3.65 -1.24 -11.33
N ASN A 10 -2.72 -2.14 -11.65
CA ASN A 10 -2.01 -2.21 -12.93
C ASN A 10 -1.33 -0.90 -13.34
N HIS A 11 -0.79 -0.15 -12.36
CA HIS A 11 0.02 1.01 -12.66
C HIS A 11 1.34 0.58 -13.32
N PRO A 12 1.87 1.38 -14.27
CA PRO A 12 3.20 1.15 -14.82
C PRO A 12 4.26 1.05 -13.72
N PRO A 13 5.30 0.22 -13.90
CA PRO A 13 6.38 0.11 -12.93
C PRO A 13 7.06 1.48 -12.73
N GLY A 14 7.33 1.83 -11.48
CA GLY A 14 7.90 3.12 -11.12
C GLY A 14 8.02 3.29 -9.62
N PHE A 15 8.68 4.35 -9.17
CA PHE A 15 8.89 4.61 -7.75
C PHE A 15 7.59 5.01 -7.03
N LEU A 16 6.78 5.87 -7.67
CA LEU A 16 5.50 6.36 -7.18
C LEU A 16 4.40 6.09 -8.22
N PRO A 17 3.12 6.01 -7.80
CA PRO A 17 2.02 5.97 -8.76
C PRO A 17 2.04 7.25 -9.59
N HIS A 18 1.75 7.10 -10.89
CA HIS A 18 1.53 8.26 -11.74
C HIS A 18 0.27 9.00 -11.27
N SER A 19 0.21 10.30 -11.52
CA SER A 19 -0.93 11.17 -11.17
C SER A 19 -2.13 10.92 -12.09
N ASP A 20 -2.55 9.66 -12.22
CA ASP A 20 -3.66 9.28 -13.08
C ASP A 20 -4.91 9.05 -12.24
N SER A 21 -6.02 9.66 -12.65
CA SER A 21 -7.25 9.73 -11.87
C SER A 21 -8.06 8.43 -11.91
N SER A 22 -7.70 7.50 -12.79
CA SER A 22 -8.42 6.25 -13.03
C SER A 22 -8.46 5.33 -11.81
N ALA A 23 -7.44 5.36 -10.95
CA ALA A 23 -7.41 4.57 -9.71
C ALA A 23 -8.42 5.07 -8.65
N ALA A 24 -8.84 6.34 -8.71
CA ALA A 24 -9.86 6.89 -7.81
C ALA A 24 -11.29 6.48 -8.20
N LEU A 25 -11.49 5.97 -9.41
CA LEU A 25 -12.79 5.55 -9.96
C LEU A 25 -13.06 4.05 -9.75
N GLN A 26 -12.04 3.28 -9.32
CA GLN A 26 -12.17 1.84 -9.13
C GLN A 26 -12.63 1.50 -7.70
N PRO A 27 -13.37 0.40 -7.52
CA PRO A 27 -13.76 -0.09 -6.19
C PRO A 27 -12.55 -0.32 -5.28
N ASP A 28 -12.78 -0.33 -3.96
CA ASP A 28 -11.75 -0.69 -3.00
C ASP A 28 -11.31 -2.16 -3.22
N ARG A 29 -10.01 -2.37 -3.45
CA ARG A 29 -9.39 -3.69 -3.68
C ARG A 29 -8.45 -4.08 -2.53
N ILE A 30 -8.81 -3.66 -1.32
CA ILE A 30 -8.05 -3.84 -0.09
C ILE A 30 -7.56 -5.28 0.14
N ASP A 31 -8.37 -6.28 -0.15
CA ASP A 31 -7.99 -7.68 0.05
C ASP A 31 -6.87 -8.11 -0.90
N GLU A 32 -6.85 -7.57 -2.11
CA GLU A 32 -5.79 -7.83 -3.09
C GLU A 32 -4.50 -7.12 -2.69
N ILE A 33 -4.60 -5.88 -2.20
CA ILE A 33 -3.46 -5.14 -1.65
C ILE A 33 -2.86 -5.89 -0.46
N LYS A 34 -3.69 -6.40 0.46
CA LYS A 34 -3.25 -7.20 1.60
C LYS A 34 -2.58 -8.48 1.15
N LYS A 35 -3.12 -9.19 0.14
CA LYS A 35 -2.49 -10.40 -0.41
C LYS A 35 -1.09 -10.13 -0.97
N GLU A 36 -0.90 -9.01 -1.68
CA GLU A 36 0.41 -8.64 -2.21
C GLU A 36 1.41 -8.24 -1.11
N ILE A 37 0.97 -7.53 -0.08
CA ILE A 37 1.81 -7.24 1.09
C ILE A 37 2.16 -8.54 1.84
N GLU A 38 1.17 -9.38 2.08
CA GLU A 38 1.31 -10.67 2.77
C GLU A 38 2.25 -11.61 2.02
N TYR A 39 2.23 -11.61 0.69
CA TYR A 39 3.18 -12.34 -0.14
C TYR A 39 4.63 -11.94 0.16
N GLY A 40 4.91 -10.63 0.28
CA GLY A 40 6.23 -10.13 0.67
C GLY A 40 6.63 -10.55 2.09
N LEU A 41 5.70 -10.44 3.04
CA LEU A 41 5.93 -10.82 4.44
C LEU A 41 6.24 -12.30 4.59
N ARG A 42 5.49 -13.18 3.91
CA ARG A 42 5.74 -14.63 3.89
C ARG A 42 7.08 -15.01 3.27
N ARG A 43 7.69 -14.11 2.49
CA ARG A 43 9.02 -14.27 1.90
C ARG A 43 10.15 -13.67 2.75
N GLY A 44 9.85 -13.23 3.97
CA GLY A 44 10.84 -12.71 4.91
C GLY A 44 11.04 -11.19 4.87
N ALA A 45 10.07 -10.43 4.34
CA ALA A 45 10.12 -8.98 4.46
C ALA A 45 10.04 -8.55 5.94
N MET A 46 10.99 -7.72 6.36
CA MET A 46 11.16 -7.27 7.76
C MET A 46 10.19 -6.15 8.18
N ALA A 47 9.51 -5.52 7.22
CA ALA A 47 8.72 -4.32 7.45
C ALA A 47 7.72 -4.04 6.33
N VAL A 48 6.74 -3.18 6.62
CA VAL A 48 5.85 -2.59 5.62
C VAL A 48 6.12 -1.09 5.49
N GLY A 49 6.49 -0.65 4.29
CA GLY A 49 6.68 0.78 3.97
C GLY A 49 5.40 1.45 3.47
N PHE A 50 5.14 2.67 3.94
CA PHE A 50 3.98 3.51 3.62
C PHE A 50 4.41 4.88 3.11
N GLY A 51 3.79 5.32 2.02
CA GLY A 51 3.90 6.71 1.52
C GLY A 51 2.51 7.29 1.32
N ILE A 52 1.79 7.49 2.43
CA ILE A 52 0.34 7.79 2.43
C ILE A 52 0.01 9.02 1.56
N HIS A 53 0.84 10.07 1.62
CA HIS A 53 0.65 11.28 0.82
C HIS A 53 0.99 11.14 -0.67
N TYR A 54 1.65 10.05 -1.08
CA TYR A 54 2.02 9.82 -2.48
C TYR A 54 1.12 8.82 -3.20
N VAL A 55 0.06 8.34 -2.55
CA VAL A 55 -0.84 7.35 -3.12
C VAL A 55 -2.25 7.93 -3.20
N PRO A 56 -2.54 8.73 -4.24
CA PRO A 56 -3.89 9.26 -4.47
C PRO A 56 -4.93 8.14 -4.49
N GLY A 57 -6.07 8.38 -3.83
CA GLY A 57 -7.18 7.43 -3.74
C GLY A 57 -6.99 6.31 -2.72
N ALA A 58 -5.85 6.21 -2.01
CA ALA A 58 -5.75 5.31 -0.86
C ALA A 58 -6.67 5.80 0.25
N THR A 59 -7.61 4.96 0.68
CA THR A 59 -8.57 5.31 1.73
C THR A 59 -7.92 5.15 3.11
N ARG A 60 -8.43 5.86 4.12
CA ARG A 60 -7.99 5.65 5.51
C ARG A 60 -8.20 4.20 5.96
N TRP A 61 -9.25 3.56 5.49
CA TRP A 61 -9.55 2.15 5.76
C TRP A 61 -8.46 1.22 5.19
N GLU A 62 -8.07 1.45 3.92
CA GLU A 62 -6.97 0.74 3.26
C GLU A 62 -5.67 0.79 4.09
N ILE A 63 -5.32 1.98 4.58
CA ILE A 63 -4.10 2.18 5.39
C ILE A 63 -4.18 1.47 6.74
N VAL A 64 -5.31 1.58 7.45
CA VAL A 64 -5.49 0.94 8.76
C VAL A 64 -5.45 -0.58 8.65
N GLU A 65 -6.05 -1.16 7.63
CA GLU A 65 -6.01 -2.61 7.40
C GLU A 65 -4.59 -3.10 7.08
N CYS A 66 -3.81 -2.32 6.34
CA CYS A 66 -2.40 -2.62 6.11
C CYS A 66 -1.58 -2.56 7.41
N PHE A 67 -1.87 -1.64 8.33
CA PHE A 67 -1.25 -1.64 9.67
C PHE A 67 -1.64 -2.88 10.48
N ARG A 68 -2.91 -3.30 10.43
CA ARG A 68 -3.36 -4.53 11.10
C ARG A 68 -2.66 -5.77 10.53
N LEU A 69 -2.46 -5.83 9.21
CA LEU A 69 -1.68 -6.89 8.58
C LEU A 69 -0.22 -6.88 9.05
N ALA A 70 0.43 -5.73 9.11
CA ALA A 70 1.78 -5.62 9.63
C ALA A 70 1.87 -6.11 11.09
N LYS A 71 0.86 -5.79 11.93
CA LYS A 71 0.80 -6.29 13.30
C LYS A 71 0.62 -7.81 13.38
N LYS A 72 -0.18 -8.42 12.49
CA LYS A 72 -0.36 -9.89 12.40
C LYS A 72 0.99 -10.61 12.20
N TYR A 73 1.91 -10.01 11.45
CA TYR A 73 3.24 -10.55 11.17
C TYR A 73 4.32 -10.04 12.14
N ASP A 74 3.95 -9.20 13.11
CA ASP A 74 4.85 -8.58 14.09
C ASP A 74 6.05 -7.83 13.45
N VAL A 75 5.78 -7.10 12.37
CA VAL A 75 6.81 -6.32 11.64
C VAL A 75 6.66 -4.82 11.82
N CYS A 76 7.77 -4.09 11.70
CA CYS A 76 7.80 -2.64 11.77
C CYS A 76 7.05 -1.98 10.60
N CYS A 77 6.49 -0.80 10.85
CA CYS A 77 5.87 0.05 9.84
C CYS A 77 6.71 1.30 9.63
N HIS A 78 7.16 1.53 8.41
CA HIS A 78 7.92 2.72 8.04
C HIS A 78 7.00 3.68 7.32
N VAL A 79 6.61 4.76 8.00
CA VAL A 79 5.64 5.73 7.47
C VAL A 79 6.37 6.99 7.05
N HIS A 80 6.30 7.31 5.76
CA HIS A 80 6.70 8.62 5.28
C HIS A 80 5.60 9.64 5.57
N MET A 81 5.90 10.53 6.51
CA MET A 81 5.07 11.70 6.83
C MET A 81 5.55 12.89 6.00
N ARG A 82 4.63 13.55 5.31
CA ARG A 82 4.89 14.84 4.65
C ARG A 82 3.96 15.85 5.30
N HIS A 83 4.51 16.69 6.17
CA HIS A 83 3.82 17.87 6.69
C HIS A 83 4.31 19.12 5.95
N PHE A 84 3.38 20.04 5.71
CA PHE A 84 3.63 21.44 5.44
C PHE A 84 3.17 22.23 6.67
#